data_AF-A0A533RYE8-F1
#
_entry.id   AF-A0A533RYE8-F1
#
_cell.length_a   1.000
_cell.length_b   1.000
_cell.length_c   1.000
_cell.angle_alpha   90.00
_cell.angle_beta   90.00
_cell.angle_gamma   90.00
#
_symmetry.space_group_name_H-M   'P 1'
#
loop_
_entity.id
_entity.type
_entity.pdbx_description
1 polymer ?
#
loop_
_entity_poly.entity_id
_entity_poly.type
_entity_poly.pdbx_seq_one_letter_code
_entity_poly.pdbx_strand_id
1 'polypeptide(L)'
;MEFFADYHTHTTYSDGRGSVRENVEAALARGLEAIGITDHGPKNIGAGVAKAETYLAIKNEVRALAGEYEKINILVGAEADITGVDGSIDIP
;
A
#
# COMPACT_ATOMS: atom_id res chain seq x y z
N MET A 1 9.38 10.94 -21.32
CA MET A 1 9.42 10.51 -19.91
C MET A 1 8.48 9.33 -19.81
N GLU A 2 8.97 8.21 -19.30
CA GLU A 2 8.20 6.98 -19.14
C GLU A 2 7.92 6.78 -17.66
N PHE A 3 6.66 6.56 -17.32
CA PHE A 3 6.24 6.24 -15.95
C PHE A 3 6.02 4.74 -15.88
N PHE A 4 6.93 4.03 -15.21
CA PHE A 4 6.92 2.58 -15.14
C PHE A 4 6.39 2.04 -13.79
N ALA A 5 6.19 2.91 -12.79
CA ALA A 5 5.76 2.48 -11.46
C ALA A 5 4.96 3.58 -10.73
N ASP A 6 4.13 3.13 -9.78
CA ASP A 6 3.49 3.98 -8.77
C ASP A 6 3.78 3.40 -7.38
N TYR A 7 4.65 4.08 -6.61
CA TYR A 7 5.12 3.55 -5.33
C TYR A 7 4.25 3.94 -4.13
N HIS A 8 3.18 4.71 -4.33
CA HIS A 8 2.35 5.24 -3.25
C HIS A 8 0.88 5.16 -3.62
N THR A 9 0.23 4.06 -3.23
CA THR A 9 -1.21 3.88 -3.45
C THR A 9 -1.89 3.39 -2.17
N HIS A 10 -3.13 3.84 -1.94
CA HIS A 10 -3.93 3.42 -0.79
C HIS A 10 -5.04 2.47 -1.21
N THR A 11 -5.50 1.70 -0.25
CA THR A 11 -6.56 0.72 -0.43
C THR A 11 -7.72 1.01 0.51
N THR A 12 -8.76 0.17 0.43
CA THR A 12 -9.88 0.19 1.37
C THR A 12 -9.48 -0.12 2.82
N TYR A 13 -8.22 -0.49 3.09
CA TYR A 13 -7.70 -0.57 4.45
C TYR A 13 -7.49 0.80 5.12
N SER A 14 -7.38 1.89 4.34
CA SER A 14 -7.30 3.27 4.83
C SER A 14 -8.32 4.19 4.13
N ASP A 15 -7.88 5.16 3.32
CA ASP A 15 -8.74 6.11 2.57
C ASP A 15 -8.88 5.77 1.08
N GLY A 16 -8.25 4.69 0.62
CA GLY A 16 -8.33 4.22 -0.75
C GLY A 16 -9.72 3.68 -1.09
N ARG A 17 -10.07 3.73 -2.38
CA ARG A 17 -11.35 3.21 -2.88
C ARG A 17 -11.26 1.80 -3.45
N GLY A 18 -10.07 1.39 -3.89
CA GLY A 18 -9.81 0.06 -4.43
C GLY A 18 -9.27 -0.89 -3.38
N SER A 19 -9.59 -2.16 -3.51
CA SER A 19 -8.87 -3.25 -2.84
C SER A 19 -7.43 -3.38 -3.37
N VAL A 20 -6.59 -4.17 -2.68
CA VAL A 20 -5.23 -4.48 -3.14
C VAL A 20 -5.26 -5.05 -4.57
N ARG A 21 -6.13 -6.04 -4.83
CA ARG A 21 -6.27 -6.64 -6.16
C ARG A 21 -6.66 -5.62 -7.23
N GLU A 22 -7.67 -4.80 -6.97
CA GLU A 22 -8.13 -3.78 -7.93
C GLU A 22 -7.02 -2.78 -8.26
N ASN A 23 -6.23 -2.37 -7.26
CA ASN A 23 -5.07 -1.50 -7.48
C ASN A 23 -4.02 -2.18 -8.38
N VAL A 24 -3.69 -3.45 -8.12
CA VAL A 24 -2.73 -4.24 -8.92
C VAL A 24 -3.22 -4.43 -10.36
N GLU A 25 -4.48 -4.79 -10.56
CA GLU A 25 -5.08 -4.95 -11.89
C GLU A 25 -5.10 -3.63 -12.66
N ALA A 26 -5.41 -2.52 -11.98
CA ALA A 26 -5.39 -1.19 -12.56
C ALA A 26 -3.98 -0.72 -12.95
N ALA A 27 -2.95 -1.14 -12.21
CA ALA A 27 -1.55 -0.87 -12.53
C ALA A 27 -1.08 -1.70 -13.74
N LEU A 28 -1.40 -3.00 -13.77
CA LEU A 28 -1.14 -3.88 -14.91
C LEU A 28 -1.81 -3.37 -16.20
N ALA A 29 -3.07 -2.94 -16.12
CA ALA A 29 -3.80 -2.38 -17.26
C ALA A 29 -3.16 -1.10 -17.81
N ARG A 30 -2.41 -0.37 -16.99
CA ARG A 30 -1.64 0.83 -17.37
C ARG A 30 -0.21 0.50 -17.83
N GLY A 31 0.20 -0.77 -17.79
CA GLY A 31 1.54 -1.19 -18.17
C GLY A 31 2.61 -0.84 -17.14
N LEU A 32 2.24 -0.65 -15.87
CA LEU A 32 3.22 -0.44 -14.80
C LEU A 32 3.93 -1.76 -14.46
N GLU A 33 5.23 -1.68 -14.24
CA GLU A 33 6.09 -2.77 -13.81
C GLU A 33 6.12 -2.94 -12.28
N ALA A 34 5.73 -1.90 -11.53
CA ALA A 34 5.65 -1.97 -10.07
C ALA A 34 4.52 -1.11 -9.48
N ILE A 35 4.00 -1.55 -8.34
CA ILE A 35 3.05 -0.80 -7.53
C ILE A 35 3.37 -0.92 -6.03
N GLY A 36 3.26 0.17 -5.28
CA GLY A 36 3.34 0.21 -3.83
C GLY A 36 1.96 0.29 -3.17
N ILE A 37 1.70 -0.61 -2.24
CA ILE A 37 0.52 -0.60 -1.36
C ILE A 37 0.95 -0.02 -0.02
N THR A 38 0.52 1.22 0.27
CA THR A 38 1.11 2.07 1.32
C THR A 38 0.04 2.76 2.17
N ASP A 39 -0.96 2.01 2.66
CA ASP A 39 -2.02 2.54 3.52
C ASP A 39 -1.49 3.32 4.74
N HIS A 40 -2.29 4.31 5.17
CA HIS A 40 -1.96 5.25 6.25
C HIS A 40 -1.58 4.60 7.57
N GLY A 41 -0.65 5.23 8.28
CA GLY A 41 -0.31 4.96 9.66
C GLY A 41 -1.48 5.15 10.65
N PRO A 42 -1.43 4.53 11.85
CA PRO A 42 -2.51 4.56 12.83
C PRO A 42 -2.92 5.94 13.35
N LYS A 43 -2.03 6.95 13.30
CA LYS A 43 -2.32 8.29 13.83
C LYS A 43 -2.97 9.22 12.80
N ASN A 44 -3.12 8.79 11.55
CA ASN A 44 -3.88 9.52 10.56
C ASN A 44 -5.37 9.56 10.95
N ILE A 45 -5.89 10.76 11.21
CA ILE A 45 -7.23 10.95 11.80
C ILE A 45 -8.30 10.65 10.77
N GLY A 46 -9.08 9.59 11.02
CA GLY A 46 -10.25 9.21 10.22
C GLY A 46 -9.98 8.25 9.07
N ALA A 47 -8.70 8.04 8.72
CA ALA A 47 -8.28 7.11 7.66
C ALA A 47 -7.18 6.13 8.07
N GLY A 48 -6.53 6.32 9.23
CA GLY A 48 -5.41 5.50 9.65
C GLY A 48 -5.76 4.03 9.89
N VAL A 49 -4.85 3.14 9.52
CA VAL A 49 -4.95 1.71 9.83
C VAL A 49 -4.79 1.51 11.34
N ALA A 50 -5.88 1.23 12.03
CA ALA A 50 -5.88 1.20 13.51
C ALA A 50 -5.12 0.03 14.15
N LYS A 51 -4.86 -1.05 13.41
CA LYS A 51 -4.30 -2.30 13.94
C LYS A 51 -3.08 -2.73 13.13
N ALA A 52 -1.97 -3.02 13.81
CA ALA A 52 -0.73 -3.47 13.16
C ALA A 52 -0.93 -4.77 12.37
N GLU A 53 -1.85 -5.63 12.82
CA GLU A 53 -2.20 -6.89 12.15
C GLU A 53 -2.78 -6.67 10.75
N THR A 54 -3.35 -5.50 10.47
CA THR A 54 -3.85 -5.17 9.13
C THR A 54 -2.71 -5.12 8.11
N TYR A 55 -1.54 -4.58 8.47
CA TYR A 55 -0.38 -4.61 7.57
C TYR A 55 0.11 -6.03 7.30
N LEU A 56 -0.02 -6.94 8.27
CA LEU A 56 0.26 -8.36 8.07
C LEU A 56 -0.77 -9.00 7.13
N ALA A 57 -2.05 -8.61 7.21
CA ALA A 57 -3.08 -9.05 6.28
C ALA A 57 -2.80 -8.56 4.85
N ILE A 58 -2.47 -7.28 4.66
CA ILE A 58 -2.04 -6.72 3.37
C ILE A 58 -0.86 -7.52 2.80
N LYS A 59 0.14 -7.80 3.63
CA LYS A 59 1.32 -8.60 3.22
C LYS A 59 0.95 -10.01 2.76
N ASN A 60 0.00 -10.66 3.43
CA ASN A 60 -0.47 -11.98 3.05
C ASN A 60 -1.32 -11.95 1.76
N GLU A 61 -2.17 -10.95 1.60
CA GLU A 61 -2.94 -10.73 0.36
C GLU A 61 -1.99 -10.50 -0.83
N VAL A 62 -1.02 -9.60 -0.69
CA VAL A 62 0.01 -9.36 -1.72
C VAL A 62 0.80 -10.63 -2.05
N ARG A 63 1.17 -11.44 -1.06
CA ARG A 63 1.86 -12.72 -1.31
C ARG A 63 1.02 -13.70 -2.12
N ALA A 64 -0.29 -13.75 -1.86
CA ALA A 64 -1.21 -14.59 -2.64
C ALA A 64 -1.30 -14.08 -4.08
N LEU A 65 -1.45 -12.76 -4.28
CA LEU A 65 -1.55 -12.12 -5.58
C LEU A 65 -0.23 -12.20 -6.38
N ALA A 66 0.92 -12.14 -5.74
CA ALA A 66 2.21 -12.25 -6.40
C ALA A 66 2.39 -13.59 -7.14
N GLY A 67 1.71 -14.65 -6.71
CA GLY A 67 1.66 -15.93 -7.44
C GLY A 67 0.75 -15.92 -8.66
N GLU A 68 -0.17 -14.95 -8.76
CA GLU A 68 -1.12 -14.79 -9.87
C GLU A 68 -0.59 -13.84 -10.95
N TYR A 69 0.26 -12.86 -10.59
CA TYR A 69 0.73 -11.81 -11.48
C TYR A 69 2.26 -11.76 -11.58
N GLU A 70 2.84 -12.45 -12.58
CA GLU A 70 4.30 -12.49 -12.78
C GLU A 70 4.90 -11.20 -13.39
N LYS A 71 4.06 -10.32 -13.96
CA LYS A 71 4.50 -9.15 -14.75
C LYS A 71 4.58 -7.84 -13.96
N ILE A 72 4.23 -7.84 -12.67
CA ILE A 72 4.23 -6.64 -11.83
C ILE A 72 4.85 -6.96 -10.48
N ASN A 73 5.75 -6.09 -10.03
CA ASN A 73 6.30 -6.14 -8.69
C ASN A 73 5.38 -5.42 -7.71
N ILE A 74 4.76 -6.18 -6.81
CA ILE A 74 3.81 -5.65 -5.82
C ILE A 74 4.57 -5.45 -4.50
N LEU A 75 4.75 -4.19 -4.11
CA LEU A 75 5.46 -3.78 -2.90
C LEU A 75 4.47 -3.47 -1.79
N VAL A 76 4.86 -3.79 -0.55
CA VAL A 76 4.08 -3.48 0.65
C VAL A 76 4.85 -2.48 1.49
N GLY A 77 4.21 -1.38 1.84
CA GLY A 77 4.71 -0.35 2.75
C GLY A 77 3.59 0.22 3.62
N ALA A 78 3.86 1.36 4.24
CA ALA A 78 2.90 2.15 4.97
C ALA A 78 3.26 3.63 4.79
N GLU A 79 2.26 4.50 4.66
CA GLU A 79 2.46 5.94 4.78
C GLU A 79 2.57 6.27 6.28
N ALA A 80 3.80 6.41 6.76
CA ALA A 80 4.09 6.68 8.17
C ALA A 80 3.96 8.17 8.49
N ASP A 81 3.09 8.52 9.43
CA ASP A 81 2.98 9.90 9.92
C ASP A 81 4.18 10.23 10.79
N ILE A 82 4.73 11.45 10.63
CA ILE A 82 5.68 12.03 11.58
C ILE A 82 4.89 12.62 12.75
N THR A 83 5.11 12.09 13.95
CA THR A 83 4.30 12.34 15.14
C THR A 83 4.97 13.23 16.17
N GLY A 84 6.25 13.54 15.97
CA GLY A 84 7.06 14.36 16.88
C GLY A 84 8.13 15.15 16.13
N VAL A 85 8.57 16.25 16.72
CA VAL A 85 9.66 17.10 16.20
C VAL A 85 11.03 16.40 16.23
N ASP A 86 11.12 15.28 16.95
CA ASP A 86 12.26 14.38 17.01
C ASP A 86 12.30 13.36 15.86
N GLY A 87 11.27 13.36 14.99
CA GLY A 87 11.14 12.41 13.89
C GLY A 87 10.47 11.09 14.27
N SER A 88 9.89 10.97 15.46
CA SER A 88 9.10 9.80 15.85
C SER A 88 7.96 9.53 14.88
N ILE A 89 7.75 8.28 14.46
CA ILE A 89 6.67 7.88 13.52
C ILE A 89 5.56 7.08 14.21
N ASP A 90 4.43 6.91 13.53
CA ASP A 90 3.26 6.17 14.05
C ASP A 90 3.20 4.68 13.68
N ILE A 91 4.16 4.19 12.91
CA ILE A 91 4.31 2.77 12.59
C ILE A 91 5.10 2.07 13.72
N PRO A 92 4.60 0.93 14.26
CA PRO A 92 5.24 0.19 15.36
C PRO A 92 6.55 -0.52 15.00
#